data_AF-A0A9W6BNM0-F1
#
_entry.id   AF-A0A9W6BNM0-F1
#
_cell.length_a   1.000
_cell.length_b   1.000
_cell.length_c   1.000
_cell.angle_alpha   90.00
_cell.angle_beta   90.00
_cell.angle_gamma   90.00
#
_symmetry.space_group_name_H-M   'P 1'
#
loop_
_entity.id
_entity.type
_entity.pdbx_description
1 polymer ?
#
loop_
_entity_poly.entity_id
_entity_poly.type
_entity_poly.pdbx_seq_one_letter_code
_entity_poly.pdbx_strand_id
1 'polypeptide(L)'
;MEDAFLCAKHAVTLLQSKLVELRAKAANPGLSQTAQKQISRTVAAYLSQLQQVHTAVRDFLLQLAAEPEATSAASELLKILQAVAEEVPGLNALEEGRPEELAVQVRQHRAAKREDDICALRAAVAALPFGTPARPEALEAVVRNLSNQEQSLDFHIRLAAEVSERFGGGSSYSIENFAYGSTPYTSWLEVLAAAGPELKDAMAAPGREYVVWGSSCGWLVLYGALTYAWRSRGVELLSCLHECAQRTAAEQAAELSGTAGVHFTCGDLLQDDVSTAGLVVLADQCWDERLAAAAAAKLGRELPTGALCVSYSGTAFRGPAAGARAGGGGEGAEGGPAAVPEPLYGGVFEEVAAVRAPVSWADGLTFRIFRKL
;
A
#
# COMPACT_ATOMS: atom_id res chain seq x y z
N MET A 1 -5.25 -23.23 -12.45
CA MET A 1 -4.25 -22.40 -11.74
C MET A 1 -4.81 -21.01 -11.47
N GLU A 2 -5.22 -20.27 -12.50
CA GLU A 2 -5.77 -18.91 -12.32
C GLU A 2 -7.03 -18.87 -11.44
N ASP A 3 -7.96 -19.82 -11.58
CA ASP A 3 -9.15 -19.89 -10.72
C ASP A 3 -8.79 -20.09 -9.24
N ALA A 4 -7.84 -20.99 -8.94
CA ALA A 4 -7.36 -21.21 -7.57
C ALA A 4 -6.76 -19.93 -6.97
N PHE A 5 -5.96 -19.21 -7.77
CA PHE A 5 -5.38 -17.93 -7.38
C PHE A 5 -6.44 -16.86 -7.11
N LEU A 6 -7.46 -16.76 -7.97
CA LEU A 6 -8.56 -15.81 -7.80
C LEU A 6 -9.36 -16.11 -6.54
N CYS A 7 -9.67 -17.38 -6.27
CA CYS A 7 -10.31 -17.83 -5.04
C CYS A 7 -9.47 -17.46 -3.82
N ALA A 8 -8.16 -17.68 -3.88
CA ALA A 8 -7.26 -17.36 -2.77
C ALA A 8 -7.22 -15.87 -2.47
N LYS A 9 -7.08 -15.01 -3.49
CA LYS A 9 -7.14 -13.56 -3.30
C LYS A 9 -8.48 -13.12 -2.70
N HIS A 10 -9.59 -13.72 -3.11
CA HIS A 10 -10.89 -13.40 -2.54
C HIS A 10 -10.99 -13.82 -1.07
N ALA A 11 -10.51 -15.02 -0.72
CA ALA A 11 -10.44 -15.48 0.66
C ALA A 11 -9.61 -14.53 1.55
N VAL A 12 -8.45 -14.08 1.06
CA VAL A 12 -7.62 -13.06 1.75
C VAL A 12 -8.42 -11.78 2.01
N THR A 13 -9.11 -11.25 0.99
CA THR A 13 -9.94 -10.04 1.14
C THR A 13 -11.04 -10.23 2.18
N LEU A 14 -11.76 -11.36 2.16
CA LEU A 14 -12.83 -11.63 3.13
C LEU A 14 -12.30 -11.73 4.57
N LEU A 15 -11.19 -12.44 4.76
CA LEU A 15 -10.52 -12.58 6.06
C LEU A 15 -10.04 -11.22 6.60
N GLN A 16 -9.42 -10.40 5.75
CA GLN A 16 -8.96 -9.05 6.12
C GLN A 16 -10.13 -8.15 6.50
N SER A 17 -11.18 -8.08 5.68
CA SER A 17 -12.38 -7.30 5.98
C SER A 17 -13.02 -7.73 7.30
N LYS A 18 -13.09 -9.04 7.57
CA LYS A 18 -13.63 -9.55 8.82
C LYS A 18 -12.77 -9.19 10.03
N LEU A 19 -11.45 -9.23 9.90
CA LEU A 19 -10.53 -8.79 10.95
C LEU A 19 -10.69 -7.31 11.28
N VAL A 20 -10.88 -6.46 10.26
CA VAL A 20 -11.15 -5.03 10.46
C VAL A 20 -12.46 -4.83 11.24
N GLU A 21 -13.54 -5.51 10.82
CA GLU A 21 -14.85 -5.47 11.51
C GLU A 21 -14.73 -5.91 12.98
N LEU A 22 -14.05 -7.03 13.24
CA LEU A 22 -13.89 -7.59 14.58
C LEU A 22 -13.04 -6.68 15.48
N ARG A 23 -11.98 -6.06 14.94
CA ARG A 23 -11.15 -5.10 15.67
C ARG A 23 -11.92 -3.84 16.01
N ALA A 24 -12.71 -3.32 15.07
CA ALA A 24 -13.60 -2.17 15.33
C ALA A 24 -14.63 -2.50 16.42
N LYS A 25 -15.21 -3.70 16.41
CA LYS A 25 -16.07 -4.18 17.50
C LYS A 25 -15.33 -4.25 18.83
N ALA A 26 -14.13 -4.84 18.85
CA ALA A 26 -13.32 -4.99 20.06
C ALA A 26 -12.93 -3.66 20.72
N ALA A 27 -12.81 -2.59 19.93
CA ALA A 27 -12.51 -1.24 20.40
C ALA A 27 -13.70 -0.53 21.07
N ASN A 28 -14.92 -1.10 21.01
CA ASN A 28 -16.09 -0.49 21.63
C ASN A 28 -16.02 -0.55 23.17
N PRO A 29 -15.98 0.59 23.88
CA PRO A 29 -15.85 0.63 25.34
C PRO A 29 -17.06 0.06 26.09
N GLY A 30 -18.21 -0.11 25.42
CA GLY A 30 -19.44 -0.65 26.01
C GLY A 30 -19.53 -2.19 26.06
N LEU A 31 -18.52 -2.92 25.58
CA LEU A 31 -18.54 -4.38 25.58
C LEU A 31 -18.28 -4.98 26.97
N SER A 32 -19.03 -6.04 27.30
CA SER A 32 -18.73 -6.83 28.49
C SER A 32 -17.39 -7.56 28.34
N GLN A 33 -16.72 -7.85 29.46
CA GLN A 33 -15.46 -8.59 29.48
C GLN A 33 -15.57 -9.96 28.78
N THR A 34 -16.70 -10.64 28.92
CA THR A 34 -16.99 -11.92 28.25
C THR A 34 -17.06 -11.76 26.73
N ALA A 35 -17.76 -10.73 26.25
CA ALA A 35 -17.86 -10.44 24.82
C ALA A 35 -16.49 -10.05 24.24
N GLN A 36 -15.71 -9.23 24.97
CA GLN A 36 -14.36 -8.86 24.56
C GLN A 36 -13.45 -10.09 24.43
N LYS A 37 -13.48 -11.00 25.41
CA LYS A 37 -12.72 -12.26 25.37
C LYS A 37 -13.13 -13.15 24.19
N GLN A 38 -14.43 -13.22 23.88
CA GLN A 38 -14.92 -13.96 22.72
C GLN A 38 -14.42 -13.35 21.41
N ILE A 39 -14.53 -12.04 21.25
CA ILE A 39 -14.04 -11.34 20.05
C ILE A 39 -12.54 -11.53 19.89
N SER A 40 -11.74 -11.40 20.96
CA SER A 40 -10.28 -11.62 20.90
C SER A 40 -9.93 -13.03 20.43
N ARG A 41 -10.68 -14.06 20.87
CA ARG A 41 -10.49 -15.44 20.38
C ARG A 41 -10.83 -15.56 18.91
N THR A 42 -11.95 -14.97 18.47
CA THR A 42 -12.32 -14.97 17.05
C THR A 42 -11.28 -14.24 16.19
N VAL A 43 -10.76 -13.11 16.65
CA VAL A 43 -9.67 -12.38 15.96
C VAL A 43 -8.43 -13.27 15.82
N ALA A 44 -8.04 -13.99 16.87
CA ALA A 44 -6.89 -14.89 16.81
C ALA A 44 -7.10 -16.04 15.79
N ALA A 45 -8.30 -16.62 15.73
CA ALA A 45 -8.64 -17.64 14.74
C ALA A 45 -8.53 -17.13 13.30
N TYR A 46 -9.15 -15.97 13.01
CA TYR A 46 -9.09 -15.34 11.69
C TYR A 46 -7.68 -14.91 11.30
N LEU A 47 -6.84 -14.47 12.24
CA LEU A 47 -5.43 -14.17 11.99
C LEU A 47 -4.65 -15.44 11.61
N SER A 48 -4.89 -16.54 12.30
CA SER A 48 -4.27 -17.84 11.99
C SER A 48 -4.65 -18.32 10.59
N GLN A 49 -5.93 -18.20 10.22
CA GLN A 49 -6.42 -18.55 8.88
C GLN A 49 -5.82 -17.66 7.80
N LEU A 50 -5.78 -16.34 8.03
CA LEU A 50 -5.15 -15.40 7.10
C LEU A 50 -3.67 -15.74 6.87
N GLN A 51 -2.93 -16.05 7.94
CA GLN A 51 -1.54 -16.47 7.85
C GLN A 51 -1.40 -17.77 7.06
N GLN A 52 -2.25 -18.76 7.31
CA GLN A 52 -2.25 -20.03 6.58
C GLN A 52 -2.50 -19.82 5.07
N VAL A 53 -3.51 -19.02 4.71
CA VAL A 53 -3.80 -18.69 3.31
C VAL A 53 -2.66 -17.91 2.67
N HIS A 54 -2.07 -16.94 3.37
CA HIS A 54 -0.92 -16.18 2.87
C HIS A 54 0.28 -17.09 2.57
N THR A 55 0.61 -18.01 3.49
CA THR A 55 1.67 -19.00 3.28
C THR A 55 1.37 -19.88 2.07
N ALA A 56 0.15 -20.42 1.97
CA ALA A 56 -0.27 -21.26 0.86
C ALA A 56 -0.18 -20.54 -0.50
N VAL A 57 -0.63 -19.28 -0.55
CA VAL A 57 -0.55 -18.45 -1.77
C VAL A 57 0.91 -18.21 -2.15
N ARG A 58 1.77 -17.86 -1.19
CA ARG A 58 3.20 -17.66 -1.45
C ARG A 58 3.84 -18.92 -2.02
N ASP A 59 3.63 -20.06 -1.36
CA ASP A 59 4.24 -21.33 -1.77
C ASP A 59 3.72 -21.75 -3.16
N PHE A 60 2.43 -21.55 -3.44
CA PHE A 60 1.83 -21.71 -4.77
C PHE A 60 2.52 -20.84 -5.83
N LEU A 61 2.70 -19.53 -5.58
CA LEU A 61 3.32 -18.61 -6.53
C LEU A 61 4.80 -18.96 -6.77
N LEU A 62 5.55 -19.31 -5.73
CA LEU A 62 6.95 -19.73 -5.84
C LEU A 62 7.10 -21.05 -6.60
N GLN A 63 6.19 -22.00 -6.39
CA GLN A 63 6.19 -23.24 -7.15
C GLN A 63 5.91 -22.97 -8.64
N LEU A 64 4.98 -22.08 -8.98
CA LEU A 64 4.74 -21.71 -10.37
C LEU A 64 5.88 -20.90 -11.00
N ALA A 65 6.61 -20.11 -10.21
CA ALA A 65 7.82 -19.43 -10.67
C ALA A 65 8.91 -20.43 -11.07
N ALA A 66 9.05 -21.53 -10.31
CA ALA A 66 10.00 -22.60 -10.60
C ALA A 66 9.52 -23.54 -11.72
N GLU A 67 8.23 -23.87 -11.71
CA GLU A 67 7.58 -24.86 -12.60
C GLU A 67 6.21 -24.34 -13.07
N PRO A 68 6.15 -23.61 -14.21
CA PRO A 68 4.91 -22.95 -14.67
C PRO A 68 3.72 -23.88 -14.92
N GLU A 69 3.98 -25.17 -15.17
CA GLU A 69 2.94 -26.19 -15.43
C GLU A 69 2.59 -27.04 -14.19
N ALA A 70 3.05 -26.66 -12.99
CA ALA A 70 2.81 -27.40 -11.75
C ALA A 70 1.35 -27.34 -11.29
N THR A 71 0.49 -28.14 -11.95
CA THR A 71 -0.94 -28.27 -11.61
C THR A 71 -1.19 -28.72 -10.17
N SER A 72 -0.27 -29.49 -9.57
CA SER A 72 -0.33 -29.91 -8.17
C SER A 72 -0.36 -28.75 -7.20
N ALA A 73 0.33 -27.64 -7.52
CA ALA A 73 0.34 -26.42 -6.70
C ALA A 73 -1.08 -25.86 -6.51
N ALA A 74 -1.87 -25.84 -7.59
CA ALA A 74 -3.25 -25.35 -7.54
C ALA A 74 -4.14 -26.26 -6.70
N SER A 75 -3.94 -27.59 -6.77
CA SER A 75 -4.68 -28.55 -5.97
C SER A 75 -4.38 -28.40 -4.48
N GLU A 76 -3.12 -28.21 -4.08
CA GLU A 76 -2.76 -27.99 -2.68
C GLU A 76 -3.31 -26.67 -2.14
N LEU A 77 -3.24 -25.59 -2.92
CA LEU A 77 -3.86 -24.31 -2.55
C LEU A 77 -5.37 -24.46 -2.33
N LEU A 78 -6.08 -25.13 -3.25
CA LEU A 78 -7.53 -25.34 -3.13
C LEU A 78 -7.90 -26.15 -1.89
N LYS A 79 -7.12 -27.18 -1.52
CA LYS A 79 -7.37 -27.94 -0.27
C LYS A 79 -7.31 -27.04 0.97
N ILE A 80 -6.33 -26.14 1.02
CA ILE A 80 -6.19 -25.19 2.13
C ILE A 80 -7.37 -24.20 2.15
N LEU A 81 -7.76 -23.69 0.98
CA LEU A 81 -8.89 -22.77 0.88
C LEU A 81 -10.22 -23.45 1.27
N GLN A 82 -10.42 -24.71 0.93
CA GLN A 82 -11.58 -25.50 1.35
C GLN A 82 -11.65 -25.64 2.87
N ALA A 83 -10.52 -25.94 3.52
CA ALA A 83 -10.47 -26.02 4.99
C ALA A 83 -10.79 -24.69 5.67
N VAL A 84 -10.43 -23.56 5.06
CA VAL A 84 -10.76 -22.21 5.57
C VAL A 84 -12.20 -21.82 5.26
N ALA A 85 -12.77 -22.31 4.15
CA ALA A 85 -14.11 -21.95 3.70
C ALA A 85 -15.19 -22.27 4.75
N GLU A 86 -15.05 -23.41 5.46
CA GLU A 86 -15.95 -23.86 6.54
C GLU A 86 -16.21 -22.80 7.63
N GLU A 87 -15.30 -21.85 7.81
CA GLU A 87 -15.34 -20.84 8.86
C GLU A 87 -15.48 -19.39 8.34
N VAL A 88 -15.45 -19.18 7.02
CA VAL A 88 -15.40 -17.86 6.39
C VAL A 88 -16.60 -17.66 5.45
N PRO A 89 -17.61 -16.89 5.87
CA PRO A 89 -18.77 -16.60 5.03
C PRO A 89 -18.38 -15.97 3.69
N GLY A 90 -19.04 -16.41 2.62
CA GLY A 90 -18.75 -15.96 1.24
C GLY A 90 -17.87 -16.92 0.46
N LEU A 91 -17.36 -17.99 1.08
CA LEU A 91 -16.60 -19.05 0.43
C LEU A 91 -17.42 -20.34 0.17
N ASN A 92 -18.75 -20.29 0.27
CA ASN A 92 -19.64 -21.45 0.14
C ASN A 92 -19.39 -22.31 -1.12
N ALA A 93 -19.09 -21.66 -2.25
CA ALA A 93 -18.79 -22.37 -3.49
C ALA A 93 -17.52 -23.24 -3.37
N LEU A 94 -16.53 -22.88 -2.55
CA LEU A 94 -15.39 -23.74 -2.25
C LEU A 94 -15.76 -24.93 -1.38
N GLU A 95 -16.60 -24.72 -0.36
CA GLU A 95 -17.12 -25.80 0.51
C GLU A 95 -17.85 -26.87 -0.32
N GLU A 96 -18.60 -26.43 -1.32
CA GLU A 96 -19.36 -27.30 -2.24
C GLU A 96 -18.50 -27.90 -3.37
N GLY A 97 -17.19 -27.60 -3.39
CA GLY A 97 -16.27 -28.13 -4.41
C GLY A 97 -16.43 -27.49 -5.80
N ARG A 98 -16.90 -26.24 -5.87
CA ARG A 98 -17.16 -25.47 -7.10
C ARG A 98 -16.26 -24.22 -7.22
N PRO A 99 -14.92 -24.36 -7.20
CA PRO A 99 -13.98 -23.23 -7.23
C PRO A 99 -14.10 -22.38 -8.51
N GLU A 100 -14.47 -22.97 -9.64
CA GLU A 100 -14.69 -22.28 -10.91
C GLU A 100 -15.84 -21.25 -10.83
N GLU A 101 -16.91 -21.59 -10.12
CA GLU A 101 -18.04 -20.67 -9.92
C GLU A 101 -17.62 -19.47 -9.07
N LEU A 102 -16.88 -19.71 -7.99
CA LEU A 102 -16.33 -18.62 -7.18
C LEU A 102 -15.40 -17.74 -8.01
N ALA A 103 -14.52 -18.34 -8.81
CA ALA A 103 -13.59 -17.59 -9.65
C ALA A 103 -14.33 -16.71 -10.68
N VAL A 104 -15.43 -17.20 -11.28
CA VAL A 104 -16.29 -16.39 -12.16
C VAL A 104 -16.90 -15.21 -11.40
N GLN A 105 -17.46 -15.44 -10.21
CA GLN A 105 -18.03 -14.37 -9.37
C GLN A 105 -16.97 -13.32 -9.00
N VAL A 106 -15.76 -13.76 -8.63
CA VAL A 106 -14.64 -12.86 -8.30
C VAL A 106 -14.24 -12.00 -9.50
N ARG A 107 -14.18 -12.57 -10.70
CA ARG A 107 -13.91 -11.79 -11.93
C ARG A 107 -14.99 -10.74 -12.18
N GLN A 108 -16.26 -11.12 -12.07
CA GLN A 108 -17.39 -10.21 -12.24
C GLN A 108 -17.36 -9.07 -11.21
N HIS A 109 -17.15 -9.39 -9.93
CA HIS A 109 -17.08 -8.41 -8.86
C HIS A 109 -15.93 -7.42 -9.07
N ARG A 110 -14.75 -7.91 -9.45
CA ARG A 110 -13.59 -7.05 -9.76
C ARG A 110 -13.81 -6.18 -10.98
N ALA A 111 -14.45 -6.72 -12.02
CA ALA A 111 -14.80 -5.94 -13.20
C ALA A 111 -15.77 -4.82 -12.85
N ALA A 112 -16.83 -5.12 -12.08
CA ALA A 112 -17.79 -4.13 -11.60
C ALA A 112 -17.11 -3.04 -10.74
N LYS A 113 -16.32 -3.44 -9.74
CA LYS A 113 -15.58 -2.49 -8.89
C LYS A 113 -14.70 -1.54 -9.72
N ARG A 114 -14.00 -2.05 -10.72
CA ARG A 114 -13.16 -1.22 -11.59
C ARG A 114 -14.00 -0.21 -12.39
N GLU A 115 -15.16 -0.60 -12.91
CA GLU A 115 -16.04 0.36 -13.59
C GLU A 115 -16.57 1.42 -12.62
N ASP A 116 -16.87 1.04 -11.37
CA ASP A 116 -17.26 1.97 -10.31
C ASP A 116 -16.11 2.96 -10.00
N ASP A 117 -14.87 2.46 -9.84
CA ASP A 117 -13.68 3.28 -9.61
C ASP A 117 -13.44 4.26 -10.78
N ILE A 118 -13.68 3.85 -12.03
CA ILE A 118 -13.54 4.70 -13.22
C ILE A 118 -14.66 5.75 -13.27
N CYS A 119 -15.90 5.38 -12.95
CA CYS A 119 -17.00 6.34 -12.84
C CYS A 119 -16.70 7.39 -11.77
N ALA A 120 -16.21 6.96 -10.60
CA ALA A 120 -15.83 7.84 -9.50
C ALA A 120 -14.66 8.75 -9.88
N LEU A 121 -13.66 8.23 -10.59
CA LEU A 121 -12.54 9.00 -11.13
C LEU A 121 -13.03 10.10 -12.07
N ARG A 122 -13.87 9.77 -13.06
CA ARG A 122 -14.40 10.75 -14.01
C ARG A 122 -15.18 11.86 -13.29
N ALA A 123 -16.02 11.49 -12.33
CA ALA A 123 -16.76 12.44 -11.52
C ALA A 123 -15.83 13.36 -10.71
N ALA A 124 -14.78 12.80 -10.10
CA ALA A 124 -13.81 13.56 -9.33
C ALA A 124 -12.98 14.51 -10.22
N VAL A 125 -12.54 14.08 -11.40
CA VAL A 125 -11.85 14.93 -12.38
C VAL A 125 -12.76 16.09 -12.82
N ALA A 126 -14.03 15.82 -13.09
CA ALA A 126 -15.00 16.86 -13.46
C ALA A 126 -15.26 17.89 -12.33
N ALA A 127 -15.02 17.51 -11.08
CA ALA A 127 -15.16 18.37 -9.91
C ALA A 127 -13.88 19.16 -9.57
N LEU A 128 -12.77 18.94 -10.28
CA LEU A 128 -11.53 19.68 -10.03
C LEU A 128 -11.69 21.18 -10.30
N PRO A 129 -10.91 22.04 -9.60
CA PRO A 129 -10.93 23.47 -9.84
C PRO A 129 -10.70 23.82 -11.32
N PHE A 130 -11.38 24.86 -11.79
CA PHE A 130 -11.22 25.35 -13.16
C PHE A 130 -9.75 25.65 -13.47
N GLY A 131 -9.28 25.19 -14.63
CA GLY A 131 -7.89 25.35 -15.08
C GLY A 131 -6.93 24.26 -14.60
N THR A 132 -7.39 23.27 -13.81
CA THR A 132 -6.58 22.09 -13.48
C THR A 132 -6.31 21.29 -14.77
N PRO A 133 -5.04 21.01 -15.15
CA PRO A 133 -4.68 20.43 -16.44
C PRO A 133 -4.85 18.90 -16.49
N ALA A 134 -5.97 18.40 -15.97
CA ALA A 134 -6.21 16.96 -15.86
C ALA A 134 -6.40 16.29 -17.23
N ARG A 135 -5.95 15.03 -17.35
CA ARG A 135 -6.07 14.17 -18.53
C ARG A 135 -6.98 12.97 -18.20
N PRO A 136 -8.32 13.14 -18.21
CA PRO A 136 -9.24 12.10 -17.73
C PRO A 136 -9.15 10.78 -18.51
N GLU A 137 -9.00 10.84 -19.83
CA GLU A 137 -8.89 9.65 -20.67
C GLU A 137 -7.62 8.85 -20.38
N ALA A 138 -6.50 9.57 -20.18
CA ALA A 138 -5.21 8.97 -19.80
C ALA A 138 -5.27 8.35 -18.41
N LEU A 139 -5.87 9.06 -17.44
CA LEU A 139 -6.08 8.56 -16.08
C LEU A 139 -6.91 7.27 -16.08
N GLU A 140 -8.01 7.23 -16.84
CA GLU A 140 -8.82 6.03 -17.00
C GLU A 140 -8.01 4.88 -17.64
N ALA A 141 -7.23 5.16 -18.69
CA ALA A 141 -6.40 4.16 -19.35
C ALA A 141 -5.38 3.56 -18.37
N VAL A 142 -4.73 4.39 -17.55
CA VAL A 142 -3.85 3.95 -16.46
C VAL A 142 -4.60 3.05 -15.48
N VAL A 143 -5.78 3.46 -15.03
CA VAL A 143 -6.57 2.67 -14.07
C VAL A 143 -6.96 1.32 -14.63
N ARG A 144 -7.41 1.27 -15.89
CA ARG A 144 -7.76 0.01 -16.56
C ARG A 144 -6.56 -0.91 -16.70
N ASN A 145 -5.43 -0.37 -17.17
CA ASN A 145 -4.22 -1.14 -17.42
C ASN A 145 -3.65 -1.73 -16.12
N LEU A 146 -3.38 -0.88 -15.14
CA LEU A 146 -2.79 -1.32 -13.87
C LEU A 146 -3.73 -2.27 -13.12
N SER A 147 -5.04 -2.00 -13.10
CA SER A 147 -6.02 -2.93 -12.50
C SER A 147 -6.01 -4.32 -13.16
N ASN A 148 -5.83 -4.39 -14.48
CA ASN A 148 -5.71 -5.66 -15.19
C ASN A 148 -4.43 -6.41 -14.80
N GLN A 149 -3.31 -5.70 -14.78
CA GLN A 149 -2.00 -6.27 -14.45
C GLN A 149 -2.00 -6.84 -13.02
N GLU A 150 -2.51 -6.11 -12.03
CA GLU A 150 -2.63 -6.55 -10.64
C GLU A 150 -3.53 -7.78 -10.44
N GLN A 151 -4.41 -8.06 -11.39
CA GLN A 151 -5.29 -9.21 -11.36
C GLN A 151 -4.66 -10.44 -12.01
N SER A 152 -3.62 -10.26 -12.83
CA SER A 152 -2.96 -11.34 -13.55
C SER A 152 -2.13 -12.23 -12.62
N LEU A 153 -2.16 -13.54 -12.86
CA LEU A 153 -1.34 -14.49 -12.10
C LEU A 153 0.16 -14.26 -12.35
N ASP A 154 0.55 -13.99 -13.59
CA ASP A 154 1.94 -13.72 -13.98
C ASP A 154 2.58 -12.59 -13.16
N PHE A 155 1.87 -11.49 -12.97
CA PHE A 155 2.33 -10.37 -12.15
C PHE A 155 2.70 -10.82 -10.72
N HIS A 156 1.84 -11.63 -10.09
CA HIS A 156 2.06 -12.11 -8.72
C HIS A 156 3.15 -13.18 -8.64
N ILE A 157 3.30 -14.02 -9.66
CA ILE A 157 4.41 -14.98 -9.75
C ILE A 157 5.74 -14.22 -9.77
N ARG A 158 5.89 -13.24 -10.67
CA ARG A 158 7.11 -12.42 -10.79
C ARG A 158 7.44 -11.69 -9.49
N LEU A 159 6.43 -11.09 -8.87
CA LEU A 159 6.57 -10.38 -7.60
C LEU A 159 7.04 -11.32 -6.47
N ALA A 160 6.38 -12.47 -6.31
CA ALA A 160 6.75 -13.43 -5.27
C ALA A 160 8.16 -13.99 -5.47
N ALA A 161 8.53 -14.31 -6.72
CA ALA A 161 9.85 -14.80 -7.07
C ALA A 161 10.95 -13.78 -6.71
N GLU A 162 10.78 -12.52 -7.14
CA GLU A 162 11.75 -11.47 -6.86
C GLU A 162 11.89 -11.21 -5.35
N VAL A 163 10.78 -11.14 -4.61
CA VAL A 163 10.81 -10.96 -3.16
C VAL A 163 11.55 -12.11 -2.47
N SER A 164 11.28 -13.35 -2.87
CA SER A 164 11.95 -14.52 -2.31
C SER A 164 13.45 -14.55 -2.64
N GLU A 165 13.82 -14.28 -3.89
CA GLU A 165 15.21 -14.30 -4.34
C GLU A 165 16.05 -13.23 -3.65
N ARG A 166 15.54 -12.00 -3.58
CA ARG A 166 16.30 -10.84 -3.07
C ARG A 166 16.22 -10.68 -1.56
N PHE A 167 15.11 -11.12 -0.94
CA PHE A 167 14.83 -10.80 0.47
C PHE A 167 14.49 -12.02 1.35
N GLY A 168 14.43 -13.24 0.81
CA GLY A 168 14.09 -14.46 1.57
C GLY A 168 15.17 -15.00 2.51
N GLY A 169 16.39 -14.45 2.51
CA GLY A 169 17.59 -15.05 3.13
C GLY A 169 18.38 -14.19 4.12
N GLY A 170 17.72 -13.47 5.04
CA GLY A 170 18.41 -12.63 6.03
C GLY A 170 18.70 -11.20 5.56
N SER A 171 17.84 -10.69 4.68
CA SER A 171 17.91 -9.31 4.19
C SER A 171 17.72 -8.28 5.31
N SER A 172 18.16 -7.04 5.08
CA SER A 172 17.94 -5.92 6.01
C SER A 172 16.47 -5.48 6.10
N TYR A 173 15.66 -5.86 5.11
CA TYR A 173 14.23 -5.59 5.03
C TYR A 173 13.44 -6.82 5.47
N SER A 174 12.42 -6.61 6.30
CA SER A 174 11.43 -7.64 6.58
C SER A 174 10.55 -7.88 5.34
N ILE A 175 10.01 -9.10 5.19
CA ILE A 175 9.18 -9.48 4.03
C ILE A 175 7.87 -8.66 3.98
N GLU A 176 7.38 -8.23 5.14
CA GLU A 176 6.15 -7.46 5.29
C GLU A 176 6.22 -6.10 4.57
N ASN A 177 7.43 -5.53 4.43
CA ASN A 177 7.66 -4.27 3.71
C ASN A 177 7.27 -4.32 2.22
N PHE A 178 7.09 -5.51 1.66
CA PHE A 178 6.78 -5.74 0.24
C PHE A 178 5.31 -6.05 -0.01
N ALA A 179 4.44 -5.85 0.99
CA ALA A 179 3.01 -6.03 0.78
C ALA A 179 2.46 -5.00 -0.22
N TYR A 180 1.76 -5.50 -1.22
CA TYR A 180 1.26 -4.68 -2.31
C TYR A 180 -0.23 -4.36 -2.17
N GLY A 181 -0.60 -3.11 -2.45
CA GLY A 181 -1.98 -2.65 -2.50
C GLY A 181 -2.12 -1.39 -3.35
N SER A 182 -3.34 -1.10 -3.79
CA SER A 182 -3.65 0.09 -4.58
C SER A 182 -4.50 1.09 -3.80
N THR A 183 -4.28 2.38 -4.11
CA THR A 183 -5.04 3.50 -3.56
C THR A 183 -5.90 4.08 -4.68
N PRO A 184 -7.25 4.04 -4.53
CA PRO A 184 -8.15 4.61 -5.52
C PRO A 184 -7.85 6.08 -5.79
N TYR A 185 -8.09 6.51 -7.03
CA TYR A 185 -7.85 7.90 -7.45
C TYR A 185 -8.60 8.92 -6.57
N THR A 186 -9.86 8.63 -6.23
CA THR A 186 -10.68 9.50 -5.38
C THR A 186 -10.10 9.66 -3.98
N SER A 187 -9.64 8.57 -3.37
CA SER A 187 -8.97 8.61 -2.07
C SER A 187 -7.68 9.42 -2.11
N TRP A 188 -6.88 9.24 -3.15
CA TRP A 188 -5.67 10.04 -3.35
C TRP A 188 -5.99 11.53 -3.48
N LEU A 189 -7.02 11.90 -4.24
CA LEU A 189 -7.49 13.28 -4.34
C LEU A 189 -7.99 13.84 -3.00
N GLU A 190 -8.77 13.07 -2.24
CA GLU A 190 -9.23 13.47 -0.90
C GLU A 190 -8.06 13.75 0.03
N VAL A 191 -7.02 12.91 -0.02
CA VAL A 191 -5.80 13.10 0.77
C VAL A 191 -5.09 14.39 0.38
N LEU A 192 -4.89 14.64 -0.92
CA LEU A 192 -4.26 15.88 -1.37
C LEU A 192 -5.10 17.12 -1.07
N ALA A 193 -6.42 17.03 -1.20
CA ALA A 193 -7.33 18.14 -0.86
C ALA A 193 -7.27 18.49 0.64
N ALA A 194 -7.10 17.50 1.51
CA ALA A 194 -6.95 17.72 2.95
C ALA A 194 -5.68 18.50 3.32
N ALA A 195 -4.64 18.48 2.48
CA ALA A 195 -3.44 19.30 2.66
C ALA A 195 -3.67 20.79 2.35
N GLY A 196 -4.81 21.16 1.74
CA GLY A 196 -5.24 22.55 1.63
C GLY A 196 -4.23 23.49 0.94
N PRO A 197 -4.14 24.75 1.38
CA PRO A 197 -3.19 25.75 0.86
C PRO A 197 -1.72 25.30 0.94
N GLU A 198 -1.37 24.51 1.94
CA GLU A 198 0.01 24.07 2.20
C GLU A 198 0.55 23.24 1.02
N LEU A 199 -0.30 22.45 0.37
CA LEU A 199 0.09 21.71 -0.84
C LEU A 199 0.43 22.64 -1.99
N LYS A 200 -0.38 23.68 -2.18
CA LYS A 200 -0.14 24.69 -3.22
C LYS A 200 1.19 25.40 -2.97
N ASP A 201 1.45 25.82 -1.73
CA ASP A 201 2.68 26.52 -1.37
C ASP A 201 3.92 25.62 -1.53
N ALA A 202 3.83 24.35 -1.11
CA ALA A 202 4.91 23.38 -1.23
C ALA A 202 5.29 23.08 -2.69
N MET A 203 4.30 23.06 -3.59
CA MET A 203 4.48 22.80 -5.02
C MET A 203 4.69 24.06 -5.88
N ALA A 204 4.48 25.27 -5.33
CA ALA A 204 4.61 26.52 -6.08
C ALA A 204 6.07 26.93 -6.38
N ALA A 205 7.03 26.44 -5.59
CA ALA A 205 8.43 26.78 -5.80
C ALA A 205 8.97 26.17 -7.11
N PRO A 206 9.79 26.89 -7.89
CA PRO A 206 10.36 26.37 -9.13
C PRO A 206 11.18 25.10 -8.91
N GLY A 207 11.00 24.12 -9.79
CA GLY A 207 11.77 22.86 -9.77
C GLY A 207 11.32 21.85 -8.72
N ARG A 208 10.22 22.10 -7.99
CA ARG A 208 9.66 21.14 -7.03
C ARG A 208 9.15 19.88 -7.70
N GLU A 209 9.44 18.75 -7.06
CA GLU A 209 9.01 17.44 -7.50
C GLU A 209 7.95 16.85 -6.58
N TYR A 210 7.04 16.09 -7.18
CA TYR A 210 6.15 15.17 -6.48
C TYR A 210 6.78 13.78 -6.47
N VAL A 211 7.16 13.29 -5.30
CA VAL A 211 7.90 12.04 -5.13
C VAL A 211 7.02 11.00 -4.43
N VAL A 212 7.06 9.76 -4.90
CA VAL A 212 6.39 8.62 -4.26
C VAL A 212 7.44 7.57 -3.91
N TRP A 213 7.62 7.30 -2.62
CA TRP A 213 8.47 6.23 -2.12
C TRP A 213 7.66 4.95 -1.92
N GLY A 214 8.16 3.83 -2.46
CA GLY A 214 7.35 2.62 -2.64
C GLY A 214 6.31 2.84 -3.75
N SER A 215 6.76 3.36 -4.90
CA SER A 215 5.84 3.75 -5.98
C SER A 215 5.14 2.57 -6.66
N SER A 216 5.65 1.36 -6.45
CA SER A 216 5.15 0.14 -7.06
C SER A 216 4.91 0.28 -8.56
N CYS A 217 3.75 -0.10 -9.09
CA CYS A 217 3.37 0.01 -10.50
C CYS A 217 3.09 1.46 -10.96
N GLY A 218 3.34 2.46 -10.12
CA GLY A 218 3.36 3.86 -10.51
C GLY A 218 2.03 4.59 -10.48
N TRP A 219 0.97 3.99 -9.91
CA TRP A 219 -0.37 4.61 -9.76
C TRP A 219 -0.32 6.07 -9.32
N LEU A 220 0.24 6.31 -8.13
CA LEU A 220 0.24 7.62 -7.51
C LEU A 220 1.10 8.63 -8.29
N VAL A 221 2.21 8.17 -8.86
CA VAL A 221 3.13 8.99 -9.69
C VAL A 221 2.40 9.49 -10.94
N LEU A 222 1.71 8.57 -11.62
CA LEU A 222 0.94 8.88 -12.82
C LEU A 222 -0.27 9.77 -12.50
N TYR A 223 -0.91 9.59 -11.35
CA TYR A 223 -1.99 10.48 -10.90
C TYR A 223 -1.51 11.92 -10.75
N GLY A 224 -0.37 12.16 -10.11
CA GLY A 224 0.21 13.50 -9.96
C GLY A 224 0.50 14.17 -11.30
N ALA A 225 1.15 13.44 -12.20
CA ALA A 225 1.48 13.93 -13.53
C ALA A 225 0.24 14.21 -14.39
N LEU A 226 -0.70 13.27 -14.45
CA LEU A 226 -1.87 13.37 -15.32
C LEU A 226 -2.99 14.24 -14.75
N THR A 227 -3.00 14.54 -13.44
CA THR A 227 -4.00 15.44 -12.82
C THR A 227 -3.50 16.88 -12.77
N TYR A 228 -2.28 17.09 -12.29
CA TYR A 228 -1.76 18.43 -11.98
C TYR A 228 -0.59 18.86 -12.88
N ALA A 229 -0.22 18.04 -13.88
CA ALA A 229 0.96 18.27 -14.73
C ALA A 229 2.28 18.39 -13.95
N TRP A 230 2.34 17.86 -12.72
CA TRP A 230 3.53 17.92 -11.88
C TRP A 230 4.67 17.09 -12.42
N ARG A 231 5.90 17.55 -12.16
CA ARG A 231 7.09 16.71 -12.33
C ARG A 231 7.03 15.63 -11.26
N SER A 232 6.82 14.40 -11.69
CA SER A 232 6.49 13.29 -10.80
C SER A 232 7.55 12.21 -10.86
N ARG A 233 7.94 11.69 -9.69
CA ARG A 233 9.00 10.69 -9.58
C ARG A 233 8.59 9.55 -8.66
N GLY A 234 8.78 8.32 -9.10
CA GLY A 234 8.57 7.11 -8.30
C GLY A 234 9.88 6.44 -7.95
N VAL A 235 10.02 5.99 -6.70
CA VAL A 235 11.13 5.14 -6.26
C VAL A 235 10.58 3.80 -5.81
N GLU A 236 11.06 2.73 -6.43
CA GLU A 236 10.62 1.37 -6.16
C GLU A 236 11.82 0.43 -6.08
N LEU A 237 11.85 -0.42 -5.05
CA LEU A 237 12.96 -1.33 -4.81
C LEU A 237 12.86 -2.58 -5.69
N LEU A 238 11.63 -3.03 -5.99
CA LEU A 238 11.34 -4.24 -6.78
C LEU A 238 11.30 -3.93 -8.27
N SER A 239 12.22 -4.54 -9.01
CA SER A 239 12.41 -4.31 -10.43
C SER A 239 11.19 -4.67 -11.26
N CYS A 240 10.46 -5.75 -10.91
CA CYS A 240 9.28 -6.15 -11.65
C CYS A 240 8.15 -5.10 -11.58
N LEU A 241 8.01 -4.41 -10.43
CA LEU A 241 7.03 -3.34 -10.22
C LEU A 241 7.47 -2.05 -10.92
N HIS A 242 8.76 -1.71 -10.84
CA HIS A 242 9.34 -0.60 -11.57
C HIS A 242 9.16 -0.75 -13.09
N GLU A 243 9.44 -1.92 -13.66
CA GLU A 243 9.22 -2.20 -15.09
C GLU A 243 7.75 -2.03 -15.48
N CYS A 244 6.84 -2.47 -14.60
CA CYS A 244 5.41 -2.30 -14.76
C CYS A 244 5.06 -0.81 -14.89
N ALA A 245 5.56 0.02 -13.97
CA ALA A 245 5.36 1.46 -13.96
C ALA A 245 5.93 2.13 -15.23
N GLN A 246 7.14 1.76 -15.64
CA GLN A 246 7.77 2.29 -16.84
C GLN A 246 6.98 1.94 -18.10
N ARG A 247 6.48 0.70 -18.22
CA ARG A 247 5.66 0.29 -19.36
C ARG A 247 4.35 1.06 -19.42
N THR A 248 3.65 1.19 -18.30
CA THR A 248 2.41 1.97 -18.23
C THR A 248 2.65 3.44 -18.58
N ALA A 249 3.75 4.04 -18.13
CA ALA A 249 4.09 5.40 -18.53
C ALA A 249 4.42 5.52 -20.02
N ALA A 250 5.13 4.53 -20.60
CA ALA A 250 5.43 4.52 -22.04
C ALA A 250 4.15 4.42 -22.90
N GLU A 251 3.16 3.65 -22.47
CA GLU A 251 1.85 3.57 -23.13
C GLU A 251 1.08 4.90 -23.08
N GLN A 252 1.39 5.78 -22.11
CA GLN A 252 0.81 7.12 -21.97
C GLN A 252 1.75 8.24 -22.42
N ALA A 253 2.81 7.93 -23.19
CA ALA A 253 3.86 8.89 -23.52
C ALA A 253 3.34 10.15 -24.23
N ALA A 254 2.33 10.02 -25.11
CA ALA A 254 1.72 11.16 -25.80
C ALA A 254 1.08 12.15 -24.81
N GLU A 255 0.29 11.64 -23.86
CA GLU A 255 -0.39 12.45 -22.85
C GLU A 255 0.60 13.04 -21.83
N LEU A 256 1.62 12.25 -21.45
CA LEU A 256 2.67 12.68 -20.53
C LEU A 256 3.61 13.73 -21.14
N SER A 257 3.74 13.81 -22.47
CA SER A 257 4.54 14.84 -23.15
C SER A 257 4.06 16.27 -22.85
N GLY A 258 2.78 16.42 -22.48
CA GLY A 258 2.20 17.70 -22.07
C GLY A 258 2.32 18.01 -20.56
N THR A 259 3.08 17.21 -19.81
CA THR A 259 3.31 17.39 -18.36
C THR A 259 4.75 17.86 -18.09
N ALA A 260 5.09 18.19 -16.84
CA ALA A 260 6.46 18.51 -16.46
C ALA A 260 7.40 17.28 -16.37
N GLY A 261 6.90 16.08 -16.70
CA GLY A 261 7.67 14.84 -16.83
C GLY A 261 7.38 13.80 -15.74
N VAL A 262 7.57 12.53 -16.10
CA VAL A 262 7.50 11.38 -15.19
C VAL A 262 8.82 10.62 -15.23
N HIS A 263 9.35 10.25 -14.07
CA HIS A 263 10.53 9.40 -13.95
C HIS A 263 10.32 8.30 -12.91
N PHE A 264 10.87 7.13 -13.16
CA PHE A 264 10.89 6.02 -12.20
C PHE A 264 12.32 5.61 -11.96
N THR A 265 12.64 5.35 -10.69
CA THR A 265 13.95 4.89 -10.23
C THR A 265 13.79 3.54 -9.56
N CYS A 266 14.44 2.52 -10.11
CA CYS A 266 14.56 1.21 -9.48
C CYS A 266 15.69 1.29 -8.45
N GLY A 267 15.37 1.39 -7.17
CA GLY A 267 16.37 1.61 -6.13
C GLY A 267 15.81 1.68 -4.71
N ASP A 268 16.72 1.74 -3.76
CA ASP A 268 16.39 1.90 -2.35
C ASP A 268 15.99 3.36 -2.05
N LEU A 269 14.77 3.56 -1.54
CA LEU A 269 14.26 4.88 -1.14
C LEU A 269 15.13 5.58 -0.09
N LEU A 270 15.88 4.85 0.73
CA LEU A 270 16.80 5.43 1.71
C LEU A 270 18.06 6.03 1.05
N GLN A 271 18.34 5.70 -0.21
CA GLN A 271 19.40 6.30 -1.01
C GLN A 271 18.90 7.40 -1.95
N ASP A 272 17.59 7.63 -2.00
CA ASP A 272 16.98 8.62 -2.88
C ASP A 272 17.30 10.07 -2.45
N ASP A 273 17.44 10.99 -3.40
CA ASP A 273 17.60 12.42 -3.12
C ASP A 273 16.23 13.14 -3.14
N VAL A 274 15.84 13.69 -1.99
CA VAL A 274 14.57 14.42 -1.80
C VAL A 274 14.77 15.93 -1.61
N SER A 275 15.97 16.45 -1.83
CA SER A 275 16.29 17.87 -1.65
C SER A 275 15.54 18.81 -2.62
N THR A 276 14.94 18.27 -3.68
CA THR A 276 14.09 19.00 -4.63
C THR A 276 12.60 18.75 -4.44
N ALA A 277 12.21 17.82 -3.57
CA ALA A 277 10.81 17.47 -3.39
C ALA A 277 10.01 18.63 -2.78
N GLY A 278 8.79 18.84 -3.30
CA GLY A 278 7.75 19.67 -2.68
C GLY A 278 6.75 18.82 -1.91
N LEU A 279 6.48 17.62 -2.41
CA LEU A 279 5.62 16.64 -1.77
C LEU A 279 6.24 15.25 -1.89
N VAL A 280 6.35 14.53 -0.77
CA VAL A 280 6.68 13.11 -0.74
C VAL A 280 5.48 12.31 -0.23
N VAL A 281 5.09 11.26 -0.93
CA VAL A 281 4.10 10.28 -0.46
C VAL A 281 4.80 8.98 -0.12
N LEU A 282 4.59 8.51 1.11
CA LEU A 282 5.11 7.24 1.60
C LEU A 282 4.05 6.17 1.48
N ALA A 283 4.31 5.10 0.74
CA ALA A 283 3.48 3.89 0.77
C ALA A 283 3.76 3.03 2.01
N ASP A 284 3.89 3.66 3.19
CA ASP A 284 4.41 3.08 4.43
C ASP A 284 3.38 2.25 5.23
N GLN A 285 2.25 1.91 4.62
CA GLN A 285 1.17 1.15 5.24
C GLN A 285 1.60 -0.23 5.77
N CYS A 286 2.63 -0.82 5.15
CA CYS A 286 3.14 -2.15 5.47
C CYS A 286 4.61 -2.13 5.92
N TRP A 287 5.19 -0.94 6.07
CA TRP A 287 6.58 -0.85 6.48
C TRP A 287 6.73 -1.23 7.95
N ASP A 288 7.78 -1.98 8.25
CA ASP A 288 8.18 -2.22 9.62
C ASP A 288 8.63 -0.91 10.29
N GLU A 289 8.69 -0.92 11.63
CA GLU A 289 9.03 0.27 12.42
C GLU A 289 10.43 0.82 12.08
N ARG A 290 11.36 -0.06 11.70
CA ARG A 290 12.75 0.32 11.40
C ARG A 290 12.82 1.09 10.09
N LEU A 291 12.18 0.60 9.02
CA LEU A 291 12.13 1.28 7.74
C LEU A 291 11.36 2.60 7.85
N ALA A 292 10.20 2.59 8.51
CA ALA A 292 9.42 3.81 8.72
C ALA A 292 10.21 4.89 9.48
N ALA A 293 10.92 4.51 10.56
CA ALA A 293 11.78 5.42 11.31
C ALA A 293 12.96 5.93 10.47
N ALA A 294 13.62 5.05 9.70
CA ALA A 294 14.73 5.44 8.84
C ALA A 294 14.29 6.43 7.74
N ALA A 295 13.13 6.19 7.12
CA ALA A 295 12.54 7.06 6.11
C ALA A 295 12.17 8.43 6.71
N ALA A 296 11.49 8.47 7.85
CA ALA A 296 11.15 9.72 8.53
C ALA A 296 12.41 10.51 8.94
N ALA A 297 13.44 9.81 9.44
CA ALA A 297 14.71 10.42 9.80
C ALA A 297 15.41 11.05 8.58
N LYS A 298 15.44 10.34 7.45
CA LYS A 298 15.99 10.84 6.18
C LYS A 298 15.24 12.08 5.70
N LEU A 299 13.91 12.03 5.63
CA LEU A 299 13.10 13.18 5.26
C LEU A 299 13.35 14.36 6.20
N GLY A 300 13.51 14.12 7.51
CA GLY A 300 13.82 15.20 8.45
C GLY A 300 15.14 15.92 8.16
N ARG A 301 16.13 15.24 7.56
CA ARG A 301 17.43 15.82 7.22
C ARG A 301 17.47 16.46 5.83
N GLU A 302 16.81 15.85 4.86
CA GLU A 302 16.99 16.18 3.44
C GLU A 302 15.79 16.90 2.83
N LEU A 303 14.59 16.74 3.40
CA LEU A 303 13.40 17.37 2.86
C LEU A 303 13.46 18.89 3.09
N PRO A 304 13.19 19.71 2.07
CA PRO A 304 13.25 21.16 2.20
C PRO A 304 12.17 21.73 3.13
N THR A 305 12.48 22.79 3.87
CA THR A 305 11.50 23.52 4.69
C THR A 305 10.30 23.96 3.84
N GLY A 306 9.10 23.77 4.39
CA GLY A 306 7.82 24.03 3.73
C GLY A 306 7.31 22.87 2.85
N ALA A 307 8.14 21.89 2.50
CA ALA A 307 7.68 20.71 1.77
C ALA A 307 6.80 19.80 2.65
N LEU A 308 6.00 18.99 1.98
CA LEU A 308 5.03 18.08 2.61
C LEU A 308 5.47 16.63 2.52
N CYS A 309 5.04 15.85 3.51
CA CYS A 309 5.09 14.39 3.52
C CYS A 309 3.71 13.83 3.85
N VAL A 310 3.21 12.92 3.02
CA VAL A 310 1.99 12.14 3.28
C VAL A 310 2.39 10.74 3.70
N SER A 311 1.84 10.25 4.81
CA SER A 311 2.10 8.91 5.35
C SER A 311 0.78 8.19 5.64
N TYR A 312 0.73 6.90 5.34
CA TYR A 312 -0.43 6.02 5.56
C TYR A 312 -0.51 5.61 7.04
N SER A 313 0.62 5.58 7.75
CA SER A 313 0.72 5.22 9.16
C SER A 313 0.88 6.44 10.07
N GLY A 314 1.81 7.33 9.69
CA GLY A 314 2.25 8.54 10.37
C GLY A 314 2.83 8.34 11.77
N THR A 315 3.07 7.09 12.17
CA THR A 315 3.65 6.73 13.48
C THR A 315 5.07 7.26 13.63
N ALA A 316 5.91 7.12 12.60
CA ALA A 316 7.31 7.55 12.64
C ALA A 316 7.53 9.06 12.73
N PHE A 317 6.52 9.87 12.41
CA PHE A 317 6.59 11.34 12.45
C PHE A 317 6.06 11.94 13.75
N ARG A 318 5.38 11.14 14.57
CA ARG A 318 4.91 11.55 15.88
C ARG A 318 6.11 11.43 16.82
N GLY A 319 6.67 12.58 17.20
CA GLY A 319 7.70 12.64 18.25
C GLY A 319 7.24 11.89 19.51
N PRO A 320 8.17 11.51 20.41
CA PRO A 320 7.81 10.80 21.63
C PRO A 320 6.69 11.58 22.34
N ALA A 321 5.55 10.92 22.57
CA ALA A 321 4.41 11.54 23.22
C ALA A 321 4.90 12.18 24.53
N ALA A 322 4.76 13.50 24.65
CA ALA A 322 5.12 14.24 25.85
C ALA A 322 4.22 13.77 27.02
N GLY A 323 4.59 12.67 27.67
CA GLY A 323 3.70 12.02 28.64
C GLY A 323 4.21 10.77 29.34
N ALA A 324 5.28 10.11 28.88
CA ALA A 324 5.90 9.02 29.64
C ALA A 324 7.17 9.52 30.33
N ARG A 325 7.01 10.14 31.51
CA ARG A 325 8.12 10.29 32.45
C ARG A 325 8.57 8.88 32.85
N ALA A 326 9.68 8.42 32.29
CA ALA A 326 10.36 7.22 32.74
C ALA A 326 10.80 7.42 34.20
N GLY A 327 10.10 6.77 35.12
CA GLY A 327 10.57 6.56 36.47
C GLY A 327 11.51 5.36 36.50
N GLY A 328 12.69 5.55 37.08
CA GLY A 328 13.39 4.50 37.84
C GLY A 328 14.43 3.66 37.09
N GLY A 329 15.69 4.11 37.21
CA GLY A 329 16.86 3.36 37.72
C GLY A 329 17.12 1.91 37.28
N GLY A 330 18.32 1.68 36.74
CA GLY A 330 18.96 0.36 36.70
C GLY A 330 20.19 0.31 35.81
N GLU A 331 21.39 0.45 36.38
CA GLU A 331 22.67 0.13 35.73
C GLU A 331 22.85 -1.39 35.57
N GLY A 332 23.38 -1.82 34.42
CA GLY A 332 23.87 -3.18 34.18
C GLY A 332 24.09 -3.51 32.70
N ALA A 333 25.35 -3.52 32.26
CA ALA A 333 25.84 -3.98 30.95
C ALA A 333 25.69 -5.52 30.79
N GLU A 334 25.76 -6.21 29.64
CA GLU A 334 26.55 -6.10 28.40
C GLU A 334 25.87 -6.88 27.24
N GLY A 335 26.20 -6.57 25.96
CA GLY A 335 26.28 -7.59 24.90
C GLY A 335 25.13 -7.78 23.89
N GLY A 336 24.28 -6.78 23.64
CA GLY A 336 23.22 -6.84 22.63
C GLY A 336 23.63 -6.30 21.23
N PRO A 337 22.91 -6.70 20.15
CA PRO A 337 23.17 -6.21 18.80
C PRO A 337 23.08 -4.67 18.77
N ALA A 338 23.92 -4.05 17.92
CA ALA A 338 24.12 -2.60 17.84
C ALA A 338 22.82 -1.81 18.08
N ALA A 339 22.80 -1.06 19.18
CA ALA A 339 21.68 -0.23 19.56
C ALA A 339 21.31 0.68 18.38
N VAL A 340 20.02 0.64 18.00
CA VAL A 340 19.44 1.65 17.11
C VAL A 340 19.72 3.01 17.75
N PRO A 341 20.28 4.01 17.02
CA PRO A 341 20.55 5.31 17.60
C PRO A 341 19.29 5.87 18.23
N GLU A 342 19.39 6.41 19.44
CA GLU A 342 18.25 7.09 20.07
C GLU A 342 17.66 8.13 19.12
N PRO A 343 16.33 8.21 18.97
CA PRO A 343 15.71 9.14 18.07
C PRO A 343 15.90 10.56 18.62
N LEU A 344 16.91 11.26 18.10
CA LEU A 344 17.12 12.71 18.29
C LEU A 344 16.03 13.59 17.63
N TYR A 345 14.85 13.04 17.34
CA TYR A 345 13.82 13.69 16.53
C TYR A 345 12.78 14.42 17.38
N GLY A 346 13.21 15.55 17.94
CA GLY A 346 12.29 16.60 18.38
C GLY A 346 11.93 17.53 17.22
N GLY A 347 10.66 17.59 16.85
CA GLY A 347 10.05 18.80 16.26
C GLY A 347 10.42 19.20 14.82
N VAL A 348 10.79 18.27 13.94
CA VAL A 348 11.18 18.60 12.55
C VAL A 348 9.97 18.75 11.62
N PHE A 349 8.83 18.17 12.01
CA PHE A 349 7.59 18.13 11.25
C PHE A 349 6.40 18.59 12.08
N GLU A 350 5.45 19.22 11.42
CA GLU A 350 4.14 19.61 11.96
C GLU A 350 3.04 18.83 11.24
N GLU A 351 2.14 18.16 11.96
CA GLU A 351 0.96 17.50 11.36
C GLU A 351 -0.03 18.60 10.94
N VAL A 352 -0.22 18.80 9.63
CA VAL A 352 -1.12 19.82 9.09
C VAL A 352 -2.52 19.28 8.81
N ALA A 353 -2.64 17.96 8.57
CA ALA A 353 -3.93 17.31 8.37
C ALA A 353 -3.88 15.82 8.70
N ALA A 354 -5.04 15.29 9.08
CA ALA A 354 -5.31 13.85 9.13
C ALA A 354 -6.67 13.59 8.48
N VAL A 355 -6.70 12.69 7.50
CA VAL A 355 -7.88 12.43 6.68
C VAL A 355 -8.10 10.94 6.57
N ARG A 356 -9.36 10.53 6.75
CA ARG A 356 -9.76 9.14 6.61
C ARG A 356 -10.34 8.94 5.21
N ALA A 357 -9.67 8.14 4.39
CA ALA A 357 -10.08 7.86 3.02
C ALA A 357 -10.04 6.35 2.76
N PRO A 358 -10.92 5.81 1.90
CA PRO A 358 -10.97 4.38 1.62
C PRO A 358 -9.73 3.93 0.84
N VAL A 359 -9.31 2.68 1.01
CA VAL A 359 -8.28 2.02 0.20
C VAL A 359 -8.81 0.68 -0.30
N SER A 360 -8.12 0.02 -1.23
CA SER A 360 -8.61 -1.21 -1.87
C SER A 360 -9.03 -2.34 -0.92
N TRP A 361 -8.52 -2.34 0.32
CA TRP A 361 -8.73 -3.39 1.33
C TRP A 361 -9.33 -2.86 2.65
N ALA A 362 -9.67 -1.57 2.75
CA ALA A 362 -10.27 -1.01 3.95
C ALA A 362 -11.17 0.20 3.64
N ASP A 363 -12.33 0.27 4.29
CA ASP A 363 -13.32 1.35 4.12
C ASP A 363 -12.82 2.73 4.59
N GLY A 364 -11.70 2.80 5.29
CA GLY A 364 -11.12 4.08 5.67
C GLY A 364 -9.83 3.92 6.47
N LEU A 365 -8.70 4.21 5.83
CA LEU A 365 -7.39 4.36 6.45
C LEU A 365 -7.15 5.84 6.76
N THR A 366 -6.52 6.14 7.89
CA THR A 366 -6.16 7.53 8.24
C THR A 366 -4.80 7.88 7.66
N PHE A 367 -4.81 8.70 6.62
CA PHE A 367 -3.62 9.35 6.08
C PHE A 367 -3.28 10.56 6.92
N ARG A 368 -1.98 10.80 7.11
CA ARG A 368 -1.46 11.92 7.87
C ARG A 368 -0.53 12.73 7.00
N ILE A 369 -0.66 14.05 7.09
CA ILE A 369 0.08 15.00 6.26
C ILE A 369 0.92 15.85 7.19
N PHE A 370 2.21 15.88 6.91
CA PHE A 370 3.21 16.56 7.71
C PHE A 370 3.90 17.62 6.88
N ARG A 371 4.11 18.80 7.45
CA ARG A 371 4.93 19.87 6.87
C ARG A 371 6.30 19.89 7.52
N LYS A 372 7.34 19.99 6.72
CA LYS A 372 8.71 20.20 7.20
C LYS A 372 8.87 21.65 7.70
N LEU A 373 9.27 21.81 8.97
CA LEU A 373 9.55 23.11 9.58
C LEU A 373 10.87 23.73 9.14
#